data_AF-Q074Z6-F1
#
_entry.id   AF-Q074Z6-F1
#
_cell.length_a   1.000
_cell.length_b   1.000
_cell.length_c   1.000
_cell.angle_alpha   90.00
_cell.angle_beta   90.00
_cell.angle_gamma   90.00
#
_symmetry.space_group_name_H-M   'P 1'
#
loop_
_entity.id
_entity.type
_entity.pdbx_description
1 polymer ?
#
loop_
_entity_poly.entity_id
_entity_poly.type
_entity_poly.pdbx_seq_one_letter_code
_entity_poly.pdbx_strand_id
1 'polypeptide(L)' 'NCPNAVTCTGSKNCLKAVTCTGSTNCNRATTCTNSKDCFEATTCTGSSNCYKATTCTDSTNCYNATTACTNSTGCPGR' A
#
# COMPACT_ATOMS: atom_id res chain seq x y z
N ASN A 1 5.51 -15.55 -6.91
CA ASN A 1 5.58 -15.63 -5.44
C ASN A 1 7.00 -15.23 -5.05
N CYS A 2 7.18 -14.19 -4.24
CA CYS A 2 8.43 -13.43 -4.10
C CYS A 2 8.67 -12.99 -2.64
N PRO A 3 8.70 -13.92 -1.67
CA PRO A 3 8.63 -13.57 -0.25
C PRO A 3 9.84 -12.77 0.27
N ASN A 4 10.98 -12.79 -0.44
CA ASN A 4 12.21 -12.09 -0.06
C ASN A 4 12.69 -11.09 -1.12
N ALA A 5 11.90 -10.79 -2.15
CA ALA A 5 12.30 -9.84 -3.17
C ALA A 5 12.22 -8.41 -2.62
N VAL A 6 13.18 -7.54 -2.97
CA VAL A 6 13.14 -6.12 -2.58
C VAL A 6 12.01 -5.39 -3.31
N THR A 7 11.89 -5.65 -4.61
CA THR A 7 10.78 -5.17 -5.44
C THR A 7 9.97 -6.36 -5.88
N CYS A 8 8.65 -6.29 -5.74
CA CYS A 8 7.78 -7.32 -6.27
C CYS A 8 6.71 -6.77 -7.21
N THR A 9 6.64 -7.40 -8.39
CA THR A 9 5.79 -6.97 -9.50
C THR A 9 4.94 -8.13 -9.98
N GLY A 10 3.63 -7.91 -10.15
CA GLY A 10 2.69 -8.88 -10.73
C GLY A 10 2.63 -10.22 -9.97
N SER A 11 2.84 -10.21 -8.67
CA SER A 11 3.10 -11.42 -7.90
C SER A 11 2.23 -11.52 -6.65
N LYS A 12 2.05 -12.76 -6.20
CA LYS A 12 1.33 -13.09 -4.96
C LYS A 12 2.33 -13.40 -3.85
N ASN A 13 2.11 -12.91 -2.63
CA ASN A 13 2.99 -13.08 -1.45
C ASN A 13 4.32 -12.33 -1.56
N CYS A 14 4.25 -11.02 -1.35
CA CYS A 14 5.37 -10.09 -1.39
C CYS A 14 5.77 -9.64 0.03
N LEU A 15 5.84 -10.61 0.96
CA LEU A 15 5.83 -10.36 2.40
C LEU A 15 6.95 -9.43 2.90
N LYS A 16 8.12 -9.45 2.24
CA LYS A 16 9.28 -8.61 2.58
C LYS A 16 9.67 -7.62 1.48
N ALA A 17 8.83 -7.44 0.47
CA ALA A 17 9.09 -6.43 -0.54
C ALA A 17 9.01 -5.04 0.09
N VAL A 18 9.93 -4.17 -0.32
CA VAL A 18 9.94 -2.73 -0.02
C VAL A 18 9.01 -2.00 -0.97
N THR A 19 8.97 -2.44 -2.23
CA THR A 19 8.09 -1.87 -3.26
C THR A 19 7.23 -2.97 -3.86
N CYS A 20 5.93 -2.70 -3.93
CA CYS A 20 4.94 -3.57 -4.55
C CYS A 20 4.22 -2.89 -5.70
N THR A 21 4.16 -3.57 -6.84
CA THR A 21 3.43 -3.12 -8.02
C THR A 21 2.53 -4.23 -8.55
N GLY A 22 1.22 -4.01 -8.64
CA GLY A 22 0.28 -5.00 -9.17
C GLY A 22 0.29 -6.33 -8.39
N SER A 23 0.52 -6.28 -7.08
CA SER A 23 0.87 -7.45 -6.27
C SER A 23 -0.01 -7.59 -5.03
N THR A 24 0.02 -8.74 -4.37
CA THR A 24 -0.76 -9.02 -3.15
C THR A 24 0.12 -9.49 -1.99
N ASN A 25 -0.39 -9.40 -0.75
CA ASN A 25 0.34 -9.70 0.48
C ASN A 25 1.63 -8.87 0.61
N CYS A 26 1.49 -7.55 0.39
CA CYS A 26 2.56 -6.56 0.44
C CYS A 26 2.76 -5.98 1.85
N ASN A 27 2.72 -6.85 2.85
CA ASN A 27 2.55 -6.48 4.26
C ASN A 27 3.61 -5.49 4.77
N ARG A 28 4.85 -5.57 4.24
CA ARG A 28 5.99 -4.73 4.65
C ARG A 28 6.44 -3.74 3.57
N ALA A 29 5.68 -3.61 2.48
CA ALA A 29 6.02 -2.66 1.43
C ALA A 29 5.90 -1.24 1.97
N THR A 30 6.92 -0.43 1.73
CA THR A 30 6.95 1.00 2.04
C THR A 30 6.18 1.79 1.00
N THR A 31 6.17 1.31 -0.25
CA THR A 31 5.41 1.86 -1.38
C THR A 31 4.57 0.79 -2.05
N CYS A 32 3.28 1.08 -2.23
CA CYS A 32 2.34 0.21 -2.92
C CYS A 32 1.69 0.93 -4.10
N THR A 33 1.74 0.30 -5.27
CA THR A 33 1.04 0.73 -6.48
C THR A 33 0.16 -0.39 -7.00
N ASN A 34 -1.14 -0.13 -7.17
CA ASN A 34 -2.12 -1.11 -7.63
C ASN A 34 -2.04 -2.46 -6.89
N SER A 35 -1.81 -2.42 -5.58
CA SER A 35 -1.48 -3.58 -4.77
C SER A 35 -2.41 -3.74 -3.56
N LYS A 36 -2.39 -4.93 -2.95
CA LYS A 36 -3.23 -5.27 -1.80
C LYS A 36 -2.39 -5.64 -0.58
N ASP A 37 -2.99 -5.46 0.59
CA ASP A 37 -2.41 -5.79 1.90
C ASP A 37 -1.18 -4.95 2.22
N CYS A 38 -1.29 -3.65 1.97
CA CYS A 38 -0.23 -2.65 2.10
C CYS A 38 -0.17 -2.05 3.52
N PHE A 39 -0.15 -2.92 4.54
CA PHE A 39 -0.37 -2.53 5.93
C PHE A 39 0.65 -1.51 6.46
N GLU A 40 1.90 -1.65 6.05
CA GLU A 40 3.03 -0.79 6.47
C GLU A 40 3.44 0.25 5.41
N ALA A 41 2.66 0.39 4.34
CA ALA A 41 2.99 1.34 3.29
C ALA A 41 2.87 2.78 3.79
N THR A 42 3.87 3.59 3.46
CA THR A 42 3.86 5.05 3.68
C THR A 42 3.14 5.77 2.55
N THR A 43 3.23 5.21 1.34
CA THR A 43 2.60 5.73 0.13
C THR A 43 1.79 4.63 -0.55
N CYS A 44 0.52 4.95 -0.83
CA CYS A 44 -0.39 4.09 -1.55
C CYS A 44 -1.02 4.78 -2.75
N THR A 45 -0.96 4.11 -3.90
CA THR A 45 -1.63 4.53 -5.13
C THR A 45 -2.45 3.37 -5.68
N GLY A 46 -3.76 3.55 -5.87
CA GLY A 46 -4.65 2.49 -6.39
C GLY A 46 -4.67 1.23 -5.52
N SER A 47 -4.40 1.34 -4.22
CA SER A 47 -4.06 0.20 -3.36
C SER A 47 -5.02 0.05 -2.17
N SER A 48 -5.03 -1.12 -1.53
CA SER A 48 -5.92 -1.41 -0.40
C SER A 48 -5.17 -1.78 0.89
N ASN A 49 -5.83 -1.56 2.02
CA ASN A 49 -5.30 -1.83 3.36
C ASN A 49 -4.11 -0.94 3.73
N CYS A 50 -4.18 0.34 3.36
CA CYS A 50 -3.13 1.34 3.52
C CYS A 50 -3.12 2.00 4.91
N TYR A 51 -3.18 1.19 5.96
CA TYR A 51 -3.47 1.64 7.32
C TYR A 51 -2.47 2.68 7.83
N LYS A 52 -1.19 2.57 7.46
CA LYS A 52 -0.12 3.48 7.88
C LYS A 52 0.31 4.50 6.82
N ALA A 53 -0.39 4.57 5.69
CA ALA A 53 -0.01 5.46 4.62
C ALA A 53 -0.28 6.91 5.03
N THR A 54 0.75 7.76 4.91
CA THR A 54 0.62 9.21 5.09
C THR A 54 0.12 9.89 3.82
N THR A 55 0.34 9.24 2.67
CA THR A 55 -0.11 9.66 1.35
C THR A 55 -0.93 8.56 0.69
N CYS A 56 -2.19 8.89 0.36
CA CYS A 56 -3.11 8.00 -0.33
C CYS A 56 -3.73 8.65 -1.56
N THR A 57 -3.71 7.93 -2.68
CA THR A 57 -4.38 8.28 -3.93
C THR A 57 -5.16 7.08 -4.44
N ASP A 58 -6.46 7.25 -4.73
CA ASP A 58 -7.36 6.18 -5.19
C ASP A 58 -7.26 4.88 -4.37
N SER A 59 -7.08 5.01 -3.05
CA SER A 59 -6.75 3.91 -2.15
C SER A 59 -7.76 3.75 -1.02
N THR A 60 -7.73 2.62 -0.32
CA THR A 60 -8.66 2.34 0.78
C THR A 60 -7.97 2.05 2.11
N ASN A 61 -8.70 2.35 3.19
CA ASN A 61 -8.28 2.19 4.57
C ASN A 61 -7.07 3.06 4.95
N CYS A 62 -7.11 4.32 4.53
CA CYS A 62 -6.05 5.31 4.68
C CYS A 62 -6.09 6.05 6.03
N TYR A 63 -6.17 5.30 7.14
CA TYR A 63 -6.47 5.84 8.47
C TYR A 63 -5.46 6.86 9.00
N ASN A 64 -4.22 6.82 8.48
CA ASN A 64 -3.14 7.73 8.87
C ASN A 64 -2.72 8.69 7.75
N ALA A 65 -3.58 8.91 6.75
CA ALA A 65 -3.28 9.80 5.63
C ALA A 65 -3.35 11.27 6.02
N THR A 66 -2.29 11.76 6.67
CA THR A 66 -2.15 13.14 7.17
C THR A 66 -1.53 14.09 6.14
N THR A 67 -0.80 13.58 5.15
CA THR A 67 -0.12 14.40 4.13
C THR A 67 -1.02 14.63 2.93
N ALA A 68 -1.59 13.56 2.37
CA ALA A 68 -2.56 13.67 1.29
C ALA A 68 -3.54 12.49 1.30
N CYS A 69 -4.80 12.80 1.07
CA CYS A 69 -5.84 11.82 0.81
C CYS A 69 -6.69 12.28 -0.37
N THR A 70 -6.48 11.66 -1.53
CA THR A 70 -7.19 11.99 -2.77
C THR A 70 -7.98 10.78 -3.23
N ASN A 71 -9.27 10.96 -3.48
CA ASN A 71 -10.19 9.89 -3.94
C ASN A 71 -10.07 8.58 -3.13
N SER A 72 -9.74 8.70 -1.85
CA SER A 72 -9.42 7.57 -0.99
C SER A 72 -10.41 7.48 0.17
N THR A 73 -10.55 6.30 0.75
CA THR A 73 -11.47 6.04 1.86
C THR A 73 -10.73 5.78 3.17
N GLY A 74 -11.40 6.09 4.29
CA GLY A 74 -10.84 5.93 5.62
C GLY A 74 -9.82 7.00 6.00
N CYS A 75 -9.84 8.16 5.37
CA CYS A 75 -8.90 9.23 5.69
C CYS A 75 -9.28 9.96 6.98
N PRO A 76 -8.30 10.35 7.81
CA PRO A 76 -8.58 11.07 9.04
C PRO A 76 -9.18 12.45 8.74
N GLY A 77 -10.24 12.82 9.47
CA GLY A 77 -10.85 14.15 9.38
C GLY A 77 -11.74 14.39 8.16
N ARG A 78 -12.19 13.35 7.48
CA ARG A 78 -13.16 13.43 6.38
C ARG A 78 -14.45 12.66 6.69
#